data_AF-A0A6P6NR95-F1
#
_entry.id   AF-A0A6P6NR95-F1
#
_cell.length_a   1.000
_cell.length_b   1.000
_cell.length_c   1.000
_cell.angle_alpha   90.00
_cell.angle_beta   90.00
_cell.angle_gamma   90.00
#
_symmetry.space_group_name_H-M   'P 1'
#
loop_
_entity.id
_entity.type
_entity.pdbx_description
1 polymer ?
#
loop_
_entity_poly.entity_id
_entity_poly.type
_entity_poly.pdbx_seq_one_letter_code
_entity_poly.pdbx_strand_id
1 'polypeptide(L)'
;MERVESLEKMKQICRRIQDSFRELQEDLTPFRPERCYRLAPMRLYSLSKTQFVLVFVVFFFCFGVSTLIGVSGPRIISENYYHGLSNSINGSKSGPFDLRSPPLSNYNQQLWLTCIIQLEHSTENLSWKELRMDVELQGVMQDASVMHINNNIHNKNRSLHCAAQKQACEEIIVLHLGYLNYTQYKISVSFRKLQDDLKDRIKNVTFAFKMYNATFSQVEIWFRFVFVVMTFIVTCVFAHSLRKFSMRDWSIEQKWMSVLLPLLLLYNDPFFPLSFLVNSWFPGALDAFFQALFLCALLLFWLCVYHSIRVQGQRRLLTFYLPKLLVVGLLWLSAVTLGIWQTVNELQDPTYQYKVDIQNFQGMKVFFLLLVAVYVLYLLFLVLCACSELKNAPYTDLRLKFLTALTLLVLVISVVILYLRFGSKALQDNFVSELSTHYQNSAEFLSFYGLLNFYLYTLAFVYSPSRSALYDSQLKDNPAFSMLNDSDDEVIYGSDYEEMPLQNGRAIKASARHQDESESD
;
A
#
# COMPACT_ATOMS: atom_id res chain seq x y z
N MET A 1 64.17 6.72 -6.01
CA MET A 1 63.72 6.51 -7.41
C MET A 1 62.44 5.67 -7.45
N GLU A 2 62.38 4.52 -6.77
CA GLU A 2 61.19 3.64 -6.73
C GLU A 2 59.87 4.28 -6.24
N ARG A 3 59.93 5.24 -5.31
CA ARG A 3 58.72 5.89 -4.76
C ARG A 3 58.04 6.88 -5.73
N VAL A 4 58.79 7.39 -6.71
CA VAL A 4 58.24 8.31 -7.73
C VAL A 4 57.55 7.51 -8.83
N GLU A 5 58.14 6.37 -9.20
CA GLU A 5 57.62 5.48 -10.23
C GLU A 5 56.29 4.80 -9.81
N SER A 6 56.12 4.50 -8.52
CA SER A 6 54.85 3.95 -8.01
C SER A 6 53.70 4.97 -8.00
N LEU A 7 54.01 6.24 -7.71
CA LEU A 7 53.03 7.34 -7.71
C LEU A 7 52.53 7.64 -9.13
N GLU A 8 53.42 7.50 -10.12
CA GLU A 8 53.13 7.75 -11.53
C GLU A 8 52.27 6.64 -12.15
N LYS A 9 52.54 5.37 -11.80
CA LYS A 9 51.69 4.22 -12.13
C LYS A 9 50.30 4.35 -11.51
N MET A 10 50.20 4.83 -10.27
CA MET A 10 48.91 5.04 -9.60
C MET A 10 48.09 6.17 -10.25
N LYS A 11 48.73 7.27 -10.67
CA LYS A 11 48.07 8.34 -11.44
C LYS A 11 47.58 7.87 -12.81
N GLN A 12 48.35 7.03 -13.51
CA GLN A 12 47.92 6.44 -14.78
C GLN A 12 46.71 5.52 -14.61
N ILE A 13 46.70 4.69 -13.57
CA ILE A 13 45.56 3.81 -13.26
C ILE A 13 44.32 4.64 -12.92
N CYS A 14 44.47 5.70 -12.13
CA CYS A 14 43.35 6.58 -11.76
C CYS A 14 42.76 7.30 -12.97
N ARG A 15 43.59 7.78 -13.91
CA ARG A 15 43.13 8.36 -15.18
C ARG A 15 42.42 7.31 -16.05
N ARG A 16 42.97 6.11 -16.15
CA ARG A 16 42.33 5.02 -16.90
C ARG A 16 40.96 4.64 -16.34
N ILE A 17 40.83 4.58 -15.00
CA ILE A 17 39.55 4.33 -14.33
C ILE A 17 38.58 5.47 -14.60
N GLN A 18 39.04 6.72 -14.56
CA GLN A 18 38.22 7.90 -14.80
C GLN A 18 37.76 8.00 -16.25
N ASP A 19 38.63 7.67 -17.21
CA ASP A 19 38.29 7.60 -18.63
C ASP A 19 37.34 6.42 -18.92
N SER A 20 37.56 5.24 -18.31
CA SER A 20 36.61 4.13 -18.40
C SER A 20 35.25 4.45 -17.75
N PHE A 21 35.24 5.26 -16.68
CA PHE A 21 33.99 5.75 -16.09
C PHE A 21 33.29 6.74 -17.01
N ARG A 22 34.04 7.57 -17.74
CA ARG A 22 33.51 8.54 -18.70
C ARG A 22 32.98 7.86 -19.96
N GLU A 23 33.69 6.86 -20.47
CA GLU A 23 33.22 5.98 -21.56
C GLU A 23 31.98 5.19 -21.15
N LEU A 24 31.95 4.63 -19.93
CA LEU A 24 30.73 4.03 -19.37
C LEU A 24 29.59 5.04 -19.29
N GLN A 25 29.88 6.27 -18.83
CA GLN A 25 28.88 7.34 -18.69
C GLN A 25 28.34 7.81 -20.06
N GLU A 26 29.19 7.88 -21.09
CA GLU A 26 28.81 8.18 -22.48
C GLU A 26 28.01 7.01 -23.11
N ASP A 27 28.41 5.75 -22.90
CA ASP A 27 27.64 4.56 -23.32
C ASP A 27 26.31 4.39 -22.56
N LEU A 28 26.25 4.88 -21.31
CA LEU A 28 25.03 4.92 -20.48
C LEU A 28 24.11 6.09 -20.85
N THR A 29 24.59 7.09 -21.61
CA THR A 29 23.81 8.27 -22.03
C THR A 29 23.85 8.50 -23.55
N PRO A 30 23.36 7.57 -24.38
CA PRO A 30 23.14 7.85 -25.78
C PRO A 30 21.88 8.74 -25.87
N PHE A 31 22.04 10.05 -25.73
CA PHE A 31 20.96 11.00 -25.96
C PHE A 31 20.69 11.09 -27.46
N ARG A 32 19.86 10.16 -27.98
CA ARG A 32 19.42 10.17 -29.38
C ARG A 32 18.04 10.87 -29.46
N PRO A 33 17.95 12.08 -30.04
CA PRO A 33 16.73 12.91 -30.01
C PRO A 33 15.55 12.33 -30.81
N GLU A 34 15.77 11.35 -31.69
CA GLU A 34 14.78 10.89 -32.67
C GLU A 34 13.53 10.20 -32.07
N ARG A 35 13.55 9.73 -30.82
CA ARG A 35 12.43 8.93 -30.26
C ARG A 35 11.47 9.70 -29.36
N CYS A 36 11.80 10.94 -28.98
CA CYS A 36 10.93 11.76 -28.12
C CYS A 36 9.63 12.17 -28.83
N TYR A 37 9.65 12.21 -30.16
CA TYR A 37 8.57 12.73 -31.00
C TYR A 37 7.41 11.76 -31.26
N ARG A 38 7.57 10.45 -30.97
CA ARG A 38 6.52 9.43 -31.22
C ARG A 38 5.71 9.03 -29.98
N LEU A 39 5.93 9.65 -28.83
CA LEU A 39 5.21 9.30 -27.60
C LEU A 39 3.83 9.95 -27.60
N ALA A 40 2.80 9.18 -27.22
CA ALA A 40 1.45 9.73 -27.07
C ALA A 40 1.45 10.93 -26.10
N PRO A 41 1.01 12.13 -26.54
CA PRO A 41 1.08 13.33 -25.70
C PRO A 41 0.11 13.20 -24.52
N MET A 42 0.66 13.40 -23.32
CA MET A 42 -0.09 13.31 -22.06
C MET A 42 -0.83 14.61 -21.80
N ARG A 43 -1.98 14.51 -21.13
CA ARG A 43 -2.76 15.66 -20.71
C ARG A 43 -1.94 16.63 -19.85
N LEU A 44 -0.98 16.13 -19.06
CA LEU A 44 -0.05 16.93 -18.27
C LEU A 44 0.57 18.13 -19.03
N TYR A 45 0.89 17.97 -20.32
CA TYR A 45 1.50 19.04 -21.13
C TYR A 45 0.52 20.08 -21.65
N SER A 46 -0.76 19.72 -21.72
CA SER A 46 -1.84 20.59 -22.19
C SER A 46 -2.57 21.32 -21.05
N LEU A 47 -2.27 20.99 -19.78
CA LEU A 47 -2.94 21.59 -18.63
C LEU A 47 -2.44 23.01 -18.40
N SER A 48 -3.37 23.95 -18.29
CA SER A 48 -3.07 25.30 -17.82
C SER A 48 -2.73 25.30 -16.31
N LYS A 49 -2.02 26.34 -15.85
CA LYS A 49 -1.65 26.48 -14.42
C LYS A 49 -2.86 26.42 -13.48
N THR A 50 -4.02 26.94 -13.90
CA THR A 50 -5.27 26.90 -13.13
C THR A 50 -5.85 25.49 -13.06
N GLN A 51 -5.87 24.76 -14.17
CA GLN A 51 -6.31 23.36 -14.20
C GLN A 51 -5.38 22.46 -13.37
N PHE A 52 -4.07 22.75 -13.36
CA PHE A 52 -3.11 22.04 -12.53
C PHE A 52 -3.41 22.20 -11.04
N VAL A 53 -3.63 23.43 -10.56
CA VAL A 53 -4.03 23.70 -9.17
C VAL A 53 -5.37 23.05 -8.83
N LEU A 54 -6.34 23.11 -9.76
CA LEU A 54 -7.65 22.49 -9.60
C LEU A 54 -7.55 20.98 -9.29
N VAL A 55 -6.65 20.24 -9.96
CA VAL A 55 -6.45 18.80 -9.72
C VAL A 55 -6.05 18.53 -8.26
N PHE A 56 -5.15 19.34 -7.69
CA PHE A 56 -4.77 19.21 -6.28
C PHE A 56 -5.90 19.59 -5.33
N VAL A 57 -6.66 20.65 -5.64
CA VAL A 57 -7.82 21.05 -4.83
C VAL A 57 -8.87 19.94 -4.81
N VAL A 58 -9.17 19.33 -5.96
CA VAL A 58 -10.10 18.19 -6.07
C VAL A 58 -9.56 16.99 -5.29
N PHE A 59 -8.27 16.70 -5.38
CA PHE A 59 -7.64 15.63 -4.59
C PHE A 59 -7.84 15.84 -3.08
N PHE A 60 -7.51 17.02 -2.56
CA PHE A 60 -7.67 17.34 -1.14
C PHE A 60 -9.13 17.37 -0.71
N PHE A 61 -10.03 17.84 -1.57
CA PHE A 61 -11.46 17.81 -1.31
C PHE A 61 -11.99 16.38 -1.19
N CYS A 62 -11.72 15.52 -2.17
CA CYS A 62 -12.14 14.12 -2.15
C CYS A 62 -11.54 13.36 -0.96
N PHE A 63 -10.25 13.57 -0.68
CA PHE A 63 -9.58 12.98 0.48
C PHE A 63 -10.18 13.49 1.80
N GLY A 64 -10.40 14.80 1.92
CA GLY A 64 -11.05 15.43 3.07
C GLY A 64 -12.45 14.88 3.34
N VAL A 65 -13.28 14.75 2.30
CA VAL A 65 -14.61 14.14 2.42
C VAL A 65 -14.52 12.68 2.89
N SER A 66 -13.61 11.89 2.31
CA SER A 66 -13.43 10.49 2.73
C SER A 66 -12.99 10.35 4.20
N THR A 67 -12.08 11.21 4.67
CA THR A 67 -11.62 11.21 6.07
C THR A 67 -12.74 11.63 7.03
N LEU A 68 -13.53 12.66 6.70
CA LEU A 68 -14.67 13.11 7.52
C LEU A 68 -15.75 12.04 7.65
N ILE A 69 -16.06 11.34 6.56
CA ILE A 69 -16.97 10.20 6.57
C ILE A 69 -16.42 9.09 7.49
N GLY A 70 -15.11 8.84 7.43
CA GLY A 70 -14.46 7.82 8.27
C GLY A 70 -14.47 8.16 9.75
N VAL A 71 -14.32 9.43 10.11
CA VAL A 71 -14.43 9.92 11.50
C VAL A 71 -15.86 9.79 12.03
N SER A 72 -16.85 9.98 11.18
CA SER A 72 -18.27 9.81 11.54
C SER A 72 -18.70 8.34 11.57
N GLY A 73 -17.81 7.41 11.21
CA GLY A 73 -18.09 5.98 11.16
C GLY A 73 -18.15 5.33 12.55
N PRO A 74 -18.79 4.14 12.65
CA PRO A 74 -18.84 3.38 13.88
C PRO A 74 -17.45 2.87 14.29
N ARG A 75 -17.28 2.56 15.59
CA ARG A 75 -16.05 1.93 16.09
C ARG A 75 -15.87 0.55 15.47
N ILE A 76 -14.63 0.24 15.08
CA ILE A 76 -14.26 -1.02 14.42
C ILE A 76 -14.41 -2.19 15.37
N ILE A 77 -13.84 -2.07 16.57
CA ILE A 77 -13.81 -3.13 17.56
C ILE A 77 -14.87 -2.85 18.64
N SER A 78 -15.70 -3.85 18.90
CA SER A 78 -16.59 -3.90 20.06
C SER A 78 -15.96 -4.77 21.14
N GLU A 79 -15.95 -4.29 22.37
CA GLU A 79 -15.35 -4.97 23.52
C GLU A 79 -16.40 -5.27 24.59
N ASN A 80 -16.43 -6.52 25.07
CA ASN A 80 -17.29 -6.94 26.17
C ASN A 80 -16.42 -7.54 27.29
N TYR A 81 -16.53 -6.97 28.49
CA TYR A 81 -15.72 -7.34 29.65
C TYR A 81 -16.49 -8.32 30.55
N TYR A 82 -15.79 -9.37 31.00
CA TYR A 82 -16.29 -10.39 31.90
C TYR A 82 -15.32 -10.56 33.07
N HIS A 83 -15.85 -10.55 34.29
CA HIS A 83 -15.06 -10.81 35.49
C HIS A 83 -14.88 -12.32 35.67
N GLY A 84 -13.64 -12.79 35.69
CA GLY A 84 -13.33 -14.22 35.82
C GLY A 84 -13.78 -14.81 37.16
N LEU A 85 -13.72 -14.05 38.26
CA LEU A 85 -14.10 -14.58 39.59
C LEU A 85 -15.58 -14.93 39.71
N SER A 86 -16.48 -14.26 38.99
CA SER A 86 -17.92 -14.62 38.99
C SER A 86 -18.23 -15.87 38.17
N ASN A 87 -17.36 -16.22 37.23
CA ASN A 87 -17.54 -17.32 36.28
C ASN A 87 -16.66 -18.54 36.59
N SER A 88 -15.94 -18.53 37.71
CA SER A 88 -15.16 -19.68 38.16
C SER A 88 -16.03 -20.65 38.96
N ILE A 89 -15.97 -21.92 38.59
CA ILE A 89 -16.51 -23.02 39.41
C ILE A 89 -15.69 -23.03 40.72
N ASN A 90 -16.27 -22.55 41.82
CA ASN A 90 -15.70 -22.40 43.17
C ASN A 90 -14.94 -21.09 43.49
N GLY A 91 -14.99 -20.06 42.65
CA GLY A 91 -14.28 -18.79 42.93
C GLY A 91 -12.74 -18.94 42.93
N SER A 92 -12.23 -20.00 42.29
CA SER A 92 -10.81 -20.28 42.15
C SER A 92 -10.16 -19.23 41.24
N LYS A 93 -9.10 -18.57 41.75
CA LYS A 93 -8.27 -17.65 40.95
C LYS A 93 -7.54 -18.34 39.78
N SER A 94 -7.52 -19.68 39.73
CA SER A 94 -6.81 -20.50 38.72
C SER A 94 -7.72 -21.08 37.62
N GLY A 95 -9.05 -20.91 37.74
CA GLY A 95 -10.03 -21.54 36.86
C GLY A 95 -10.47 -22.94 37.33
N PRO A 96 -11.27 -23.66 36.51
CA PRO A 96 -11.69 -23.32 35.15
C PRO A 96 -12.66 -22.12 35.11
N PHE A 97 -12.48 -21.27 34.11
CA PHE A 97 -13.33 -20.11 33.83
C PHE A 97 -14.20 -20.43 32.62
N ASP A 98 -15.51 -20.58 32.85
CA ASP A 98 -16.45 -20.85 31.78
C ASP A 98 -17.00 -19.54 31.22
N LEU A 99 -16.57 -19.20 30.02
CA LEU A 99 -16.90 -17.97 29.32
C LEU A 99 -17.82 -18.30 28.14
N ARG A 100 -18.87 -17.50 27.98
CA ARG A 100 -19.77 -17.56 26.82
C ARG A 100 -19.60 -16.30 26.02
N SER A 101 -19.35 -16.45 24.73
CA SER A 101 -19.33 -15.29 23.83
C SER A 101 -20.73 -14.65 23.77
N PRO A 102 -20.83 -13.35 23.48
CA PRO A 102 -22.10 -12.77 23.05
C PRO A 102 -22.58 -13.46 21.75
N PRO A 103 -23.86 -13.29 21.37
CA PRO A 103 -24.35 -13.83 20.11
C PRO A 103 -23.56 -13.21 18.94
N LEU A 104 -23.06 -14.08 18.07
CA LEU A 104 -22.24 -13.73 16.93
C LEU A 104 -23.03 -13.87 15.64
N SER A 105 -22.73 -12.97 14.71
CA SER A 105 -23.17 -13.06 13.33
C SER A 105 -21.94 -13.13 12.43
N ASN A 106 -22.11 -13.55 11.17
CA ASN A 106 -21.01 -13.55 10.19
C ASN A 106 -20.40 -12.14 10.02
N TYR A 107 -21.18 -11.08 10.26
CA TYR A 107 -20.70 -9.69 10.21
C TYR A 107 -19.68 -9.33 11.29
N ASN A 108 -19.52 -10.15 12.33
CA ASN A 108 -18.54 -9.88 13.38
C ASN A 108 -17.11 -10.28 12.97
N GLN A 109 -16.93 -10.88 11.78
CA GLN A 109 -15.69 -11.28 11.10
C GLN A 109 -14.75 -12.19 11.93
N GLN A 110 -14.18 -11.65 13.01
CA GLN A 110 -13.16 -12.26 13.87
C GLN A 110 -13.55 -12.12 15.34
N LEU A 111 -13.08 -13.06 16.17
CA LEU A 111 -13.25 -13.02 17.62
C LEU A 111 -11.89 -13.17 18.31
N TRP A 112 -11.58 -12.23 19.20
CA TRP A 112 -10.48 -12.36 20.13
C TRP A 112 -11.01 -12.52 21.55
N LEU A 113 -10.40 -13.43 22.29
CA LEU A 113 -10.50 -13.47 23.73
C LEU A 113 -9.15 -13.05 24.29
N THR A 114 -9.16 -12.03 25.12
CA THR A 114 -7.98 -11.57 25.83
C THR A 114 -8.19 -11.64 27.33
N CYS A 115 -7.08 -11.78 28.06
CA CYS A 115 -7.04 -11.87 29.50
C CYS A 115 -6.17 -10.75 30.05
N ILE A 116 -6.72 -10.01 31.00
CA ILE A 116 -6.03 -8.98 31.76
C ILE A 116 -6.03 -9.43 33.22
N ILE A 117 -4.85 -9.67 33.76
CA ILE A 117 -4.66 -10.06 35.15
C ILE A 117 -4.39 -8.79 35.96
N GLN A 118 -5.21 -8.56 36.98
CA GLN A 118 -5.06 -7.46 37.93
C GLN A 118 -4.39 -7.96 39.21
N LEU A 119 -3.30 -7.31 39.58
CA LEU A 119 -2.53 -7.58 40.79
C LEU A 119 -2.93 -6.59 41.89
N GLU A 120 -2.80 -7.02 43.14
CA GLU A 120 -3.12 -6.19 44.30
C GLU A 120 -2.08 -5.08 44.53
N HIS A 121 -0.78 -5.37 44.33
CA HIS A 121 0.30 -4.38 44.31
C HIS A 121 1.54 -4.90 43.56
N SER A 122 2.10 -4.13 42.62
CA SER A 122 3.38 -4.41 41.94
C SER A 122 4.39 -3.30 42.25
N THR A 123 5.28 -3.53 43.23
CA THR A 123 6.37 -2.60 43.55
C THR A 123 7.51 -2.67 42.52
N GLU A 124 7.65 -3.78 41.82
CA GLU A 124 8.71 -4.05 40.86
C GLU A 124 8.16 -4.53 39.51
N ASN A 125 8.97 -4.40 38.45
CA ASN A 125 8.69 -4.97 37.14
C ASN A 125 8.72 -6.50 37.26
N LEU A 126 7.56 -7.13 37.22
CA LEU A 126 7.45 -8.58 37.29
C LEU A 126 7.30 -9.15 35.88
N SER A 127 8.25 -10.00 35.49
CA SER A 127 8.21 -10.76 34.24
C SER A 127 8.20 -12.25 34.55
N TRP A 128 7.05 -12.89 34.38
CA TRP A 128 6.93 -14.34 34.52
C TRP A 128 6.97 -15.00 33.15
N LYS A 129 7.82 -16.01 32.99
CA LYS A 129 8.10 -16.61 31.68
C LYS A 129 7.21 -17.82 31.33
N GLU A 130 6.53 -18.43 32.31
CA GLU A 130 5.82 -19.70 32.11
C GLU A 130 4.46 -19.76 32.81
N LEU A 131 3.46 -19.08 32.27
CA LEU A 131 2.05 -19.32 32.59
C LEU A 131 1.52 -20.38 31.63
N ARG A 132 1.30 -21.62 32.09
CA ARG A 132 0.69 -22.65 31.25
C ARG A 132 -0.81 -22.47 31.25
N MET A 133 -1.38 -22.29 30.08
CA MET A 133 -2.81 -22.08 29.90
C MET A 133 -3.39 -23.16 29.01
N ASP A 134 -4.52 -23.66 29.45
CA ASP A 134 -5.31 -24.63 28.72
C ASP A 134 -6.61 -24.00 28.28
N VAL A 135 -6.93 -24.16 27.01
CA VAL A 135 -8.15 -23.63 26.40
C VAL A 135 -8.93 -24.78 25.80
N GLU A 136 -10.16 -24.92 26.25
CA GLU A 136 -11.16 -25.77 25.61
C GLU A 136 -12.16 -24.90 24.85
N LEU A 137 -12.41 -25.24 23.59
CA LEU A 137 -13.29 -24.50 22.70
C LEU A 137 -14.48 -25.35 22.24
N GLN A 138 -15.69 -24.85 22.47
CA GLN A 138 -16.93 -25.48 22.03
C GLN A 138 -17.77 -24.46 21.24
N GLY A 139 -18.32 -24.90 20.11
CA GLY A 139 -19.23 -24.12 19.27
C GLY A 139 -20.69 -24.48 19.52
N VAL A 140 -21.56 -23.49 19.57
CA VAL A 140 -23.03 -23.67 19.70
C VAL A 140 -23.69 -23.33 18.36
N MET A 141 -24.37 -24.32 17.77
CA MET A 141 -25.13 -24.14 16.54
C MET A 141 -26.48 -23.44 16.80
N GLN A 142 -27.18 -23.08 15.72
CA GLN A 142 -28.52 -22.48 15.78
C GLN A 142 -29.54 -23.38 16.51
N ASP A 143 -29.36 -24.71 16.43
CA ASP A 143 -30.20 -25.71 17.11
C ASP A 143 -29.86 -25.88 18.61
N ALA A 144 -29.05 -24.98 19.17
CA ALA A 144 -28.49 -25.04 20.52
C ALA A 144 -27.61 -26.28 20.83
N SER A 145 -27.33 -27.12 19.83
CA SER A 145 -26.39 -28.23 19.95
C SER A 145 -24.96 -27.71 20.16
N VAL A 146 -24.24 -28.35 21.07
CA VAL A 146 -22.85 -28.00 21.40
C VAL A 146 -21.94 -28.98 20.69
N MET A 147 -21.08 -28.46 19.81
CA MET A 147 -20.07 -29.22 19.09
C MET A 147 -18.69 -28.87 19.64
N HIS A 148 -17.88 -29.88 19.96
CA HIS A 148 -16.48 -29.65 20.34
C HIS A 148 -15.66 -29.32 19.10
N ILE A 149 -15.01 -28.15 19.11
CA ILE A 149 -14.15 -27.72 18.00
C ILE A 149 -12.76 -28.27 18.28
N ASN A 150 -12.44 -29.40 17.63
CA ASN A 150 -11.23 -30.18 17.84
C ASN A 150 -11.20 -30.82 19.25
N ASN A 151 -11.15 -32.15 19.34
CA ASN A 151 -11.24 -32.90 20.61
C ASN A 151 -10.04 -32.71 21.57
N ASN A 152 -9.20 -31.71 21.35
CA ASN A 152 -7.93 -31.53 22.05
C ASN A 152 -7.95 -30.23 22.85
N ILE A 153 -7.59 -30.32 24.14
CA ILE A 153 -7.30 -29.15 24.96
C ILE A 153 -6.03 -28.49 24.41
N HIS A 154 -6.15 -27.22 24.01
CA HIS A 154 -5.02 -26.46 23.49
C HIS A 154 -4.16 -25.97 24.67
N ASN A 155 -2.92 -26.47 24.74
CA ASN A 155 -1.99 -26.14 25.81
C ASN A 155 -0.90 -25.20 25.27
N LYS A 156 -0.79 -23.99 25.82
CA LYS A 156 0.27 -23.03 25.49
C LYS A 156 0.89 -22.41 26.73
N ASN A 157 2.16 -22.08 26.62
CA ASN A 157 2.85 -21.29 27.65
C ASN A 157 2.83 -19.82 27.23
N ARG A 158 2.46 -18.94 28.15
CA ARG A 158 2.47 -17.48 27.96
C ARG A 158 3.38 -16.83 28.98
N SER A 159 4.05 -15.76 28.57
CA SER A 159 4.78 -14.88 29.48
C SER A 159 3.87 -13.73 29.92
N LEU A 160 3.88 -13.43 31.21
CA LEU A 160 3.15 -12.31 31.80
C LEU A 160 4.14 -11.19 32.14
N HIS A 161 3.96 -10.03 31.54
CA HIS A 161 4.73 -8.83 31.84
C HIS A 161 3.84 -7.80 32.54
N CYS A 162 4.26 -7.36 33.71
CA CYS A 162 3.57 -6.34 34.49
C CYS A 162 4.56 -5.22 34.81
N ALA A 163 4.27 -4.01 34.32
CA ALA A 163 5.08 -2.84 34.62
C ALA A 163 4.88 -2.41 36.08
N ALA A 164 5.95 -1.91 36.70
CA ALA A 164 5.94 -1.37 38.05
C ALA A 164 4.89 -0.25 38.18
N GLN A 165 4.23 -0.18 39.33
CA GLN A 165 3.19 0.80 39.65
C GLN A 165 1.89 0.69 38.82
N LYS A 166 1.79 -0.26 37.89
CA LYS A 166 0.52 -0.59 37.22
C LYS A 166 -0.16 -1.78 37.90
N GLN A 167 -1.42 -1.59 38.30
CA GLN A 167 -2.26 -2.64 38.88
C GLN A 167 -2.69 -3.70 37.85
N ALA A 168 -2.70 -3.35 36.56
CA ALA A 168 -3.03 -4.27 35.47
C ALA A 168 -1.76 -4.65 34.69
N CYS A 169 -1.62 -5.95 34.44
CA CYS A 169 -0.57 -6.49 33.57
C CYS A 169 -0.87 -6.27 32.09
N GLU A 170 0.13 -6.53 31.25
CA GLU A 170 -0.07 -6.54 29.80
C GLU A 170 -1.12 -7.58 29.39
N GLU A 171 -1.89 -7.22 28.37
CA GLU A 171 -2.99 -8.04 27.85
C GLU A 171 -2.44 -9.30 27.17
N ILE A 172 -2.92 -10.46 27.60
CA ILE A 172 -2.57 -11.76 27.00
C ILE A 172 -3.68 -12.17 26.04
N ILE A 173 -3.31 -12.51 24.80
CA ILE A 173 -4.24 -13.08 23.82
C ILE A 173 -4.41 -14.57 24.15
N VAL A 174 -5.63 -14.93 24.55
CA VAL A 174 -6.02 -16.29 24.94
C VAL A 174 -6.38 -17.10 23.70
N LEU A 175 -7.25 -16.54 22.87
CA LEU A 175 -7.80 -17.20 21.70
C LEU A 175 -8.02 -16.15 20.61
N HIS A 176 -7.69 -16.51 19.38
CA HIS A 176 -8.04 -15.76 18.18
C HIS A 176 -8.73 -16.69 17.19
N LEU A 177 -9.96 -16.34 16.81
CA LEU A 177 -10.71 -17.03 15.78
C LEU A 177 -10.85 -16.10 14.58
N GLY A 178 -10.20 -16.48 13.47
CA GLY A 178 -10.25 -15.74 12.21
C GLY A 178 -11.57 -15.90 11.44
N TYR A 179 -12.35 -16.93 11.74
CA TYR A 179 -13.63 -17.23 11.07
C TYR A 179 -14.67 -17.73 12.07
N LEU A 180 -15.90 -17.22 11.95
CA LEU A 180 -16.99 -17.51 12.86
C LEU A 180 -18.00 -18.45 12.18
N ASN A 181 -17.97 -19.73 12.55
CA ASN A 181 -18.87 -20.76 12.00
C ASN A 181 -20.09 -21.01 12.89
N TYR A 182 -20.05 -20.54 14.14
CA TYR A 182 -21.06 -20.81 15.16
C TYR A 182 -21.67 -19.51 15.68
N THR A 183 -22.93 -19.59 16.12
CA THR A 183 -23.66 -18.44 16.65
C THR A 183 -23.19 -18.00 18.03
N GLN A 184 -22.61 -18.92 18.79
CA GLN A 184 -22.03 -18.66 20.10
C GLN A 184 -20.89 -19.63 20.35
N TYR A 185 -19.85 -19.18 21.06
CA TYR A 185 -18.75 -20.02 21.50
C TYR A 185 -18.74 -20.10 23.02
N LYS A 186 -18.54 -21.31 23.54
CA LYS A 186 -18.25 -21.58 24.95
C LYS A 186 -16.76 -21.89 25.06
N ILE A 187 -16.07 -21.15 25.90
CA ILE A 187 -14.63 -21.25 26.06
C ILE A 187 -14.37 -21.52 27.54
N SER A 188 -13.69 -22.63 27.85
CA SER A 188 -13.21 -22.91 29.19
C SER A 188 -11.71 -22.65 29.25
N VAL A 189 -11.29 -21.72 30.10
CA VAL A 189 -9.88 -21.37 30.28
C VAL A 189 -9.44 -21.84 31.67
N SER A 190 -8.35 -22.59 31.72
CA SER A 190 -7.73 -22.95 33.00
C SER A 190 -6.24 -22.64 32.99
N PHE A 191 -5.74 -22.11 34.09
CA PHE A 191 -4.32 -21.85 34.26
C PHE A 191 -3.70 -23.00 35.05
N ARG A 192 -2.73 -23.69 34.46
CA ARG A 192 -1.93 -24.73 35.12
C ARG A 192 -0.59 -24.14 35.58
N LYS A 193 -0.14 -24.53 36.76
CA LYS A 193 1.11 -24.04 37.38
C LYS A 193 1.17 -22.52 37.59
N LEU A 194 0.13 -21.93 38.18
CA LEU A 194 0.37 -20.67 38.89
C LEU A 194 1.26 -20.99 40.08
N GLN A 195 2.45 -20.38 40.13
CA GLN A 195 3.27 -20.40 41.33
C GLN A 195 2.45 -19.82 42.49
N ASP A 196 2.49 -20.44 43.67
CA ASP A 196 1.61 -20.09 44.78
C ASP A 196 1.71 -18.59 45.15
N ASP A 197 2.91 -18.01 45.05
CA ASP A 197 3.17 -16.56 45.23
C ASP A 197 2.36 -15.66 44.27
N LEU A 198 2.05 -16.13 43.07
CA LEU A 198 1.27 -15.39 42.07
C LEU A 198 -0.23 -15.50 42.39
N LYS A 199 -0.67 -16.69 42.80
CA LYS A 199 -2.07 -16.98 43.10
C LYS A 199 -2.59 -16.07 44.22
N ASP A 200 -1.75 -15.78 45.20
CA ASP A 200 -2.10 -14.91 46.33
C ASP A 200 -2.16 -13.43 45.92
N ARG A 201 -1.27 -12.98 45.02
CA ARG A 201 -1.20 -11.58 44.55
C ARG A 201 -2.24 -11.19 43.51
N ILE A 202 -2.89 -12.15 42.86
CA ILE A 202 -3.94 -11.88 41.87
C ILE A 202 -5.18 -11.39 42.60
N LYS A 203 -5.57 -10.15 42.32
CA LYS A 203 -6.81 -9.56 42.81
C LYS A 203 -7.99 -10.06 42.00
N ASN A 204 -7.93 -9.84 40.69
CA ASN A 204 -8.98 -10.23 39.75
C ASN A 204 -8.40 -10.64 38.39
N VAL A 205 -9.06 -11.57 37.73
CA VAL A 205 -8.83 -11.90 36.32
C VAL A 205 -10.00 -11.35 35.53
N THR A 206 -9.75 -10.53 34.53
CA THR A 206 -10.78 -9.97 33.64
C THR A 206 -10.55 -10.46 32.21
N PHE A 207 -11.60 -10.99 31.61
CA PHE A 207 -11.60 -11.43 30.22
C PHE A 207 -12.31 -10.41 29.35
N ALA A 208 -11.74 -10.07 28.21
CA ALA A 208 -12.38 -9.20 27.23
C ALA A 208 -12.59 -9.96 25.92
N PHE A 209 -13.84 -10.02 25.48
CA PHE A 209 -14.17 -10.44 24.13
C PHE A 209 -14.11 -9.23 23.21
N LYS A 210 -13.18 -9.24 22.26
CA LYS A 210 -13.10 -8.25 21.20
C LYS A 210 -13.62 -8.87 19.92
N MET A 211 -14.41 -8.13 19.15
CA MET A 211 -14.92 -8.55 17.85
C MET A 211 -15.13 -7.36 16.93
N TYR A 212 -15.21 -7.58 15.62
CA TYR A 212 -15.63 -6.50 14.74
C TYR A 212 -17.10 -6.15 14.97
N ASN A 213 -17.39 -4.87 14.93
CA ASN A 213 -18.76 -4.38 15.01
C ASN A 213 -19.51 -4.68 13.71
N ALA A 214 -20.65 -5.36 13.81
CA ALA A 214 -21.46 -5.71 12.64
C ALA A 214 -21.87 -4.49 11.79
N THR A 215 -22.14 -3.35 12.44
CA THR A 215 -22.47 -2.10 11.73
C THR A 215 -21.28 -1.55 10.95
N PHE A 216 -20.06 -1.69 11.47
CA PHE A 216 -18.84 -1.32 10.77
C PHE A 216 -18.63 -2.20 9.54
N SER A 217 -18.78 -3.52 9.67
CA SER A 217 -18.63 -4.45 8.54
C SER A 217 -19.61 -4.14 7.40
N GLN A 218 -20.85 -3.75 7.71
CA GLN A 218 -21.83 -3.33 6.68
C GLN A 218 -21.37 -2.08 5.94
N VAL A 219 -20.87 -1.09 6.67
CA VAL A 219 -20.36 0.16 6.12
C VAL A 219 -19.08 -0.08 5.31
N GLU A 220 -18.20 -0.97 5.77
CA GLU A 220 -16.99 -1.40 5.07
C GLU A 220 -17.31 -2.00 3.69
N ILE A 221 -18.28 -2.91 3.61
CA ILE A 221 -18.75 -3.49 2.34
C ILE A 221 -19.16 -2.39 1.36
N TRP A 222 -19.96 -1.43 1.82
CA TRP A 222 -20.42 -0.32 0.97
C TRP A 222 -19.27 0.56 0.49
N PHE A 223 -18.31 0.91 1.35
CA PHE A 223 -17.17 1.72 0.93
C PHE A 223 -16.27 0.99 -0.07
N ARG A 224 -15.93 -0.29 0.19
CA ARG A 224 -15.16 -1.10 -0.77
C ARG A 224 -15.89 -1.18 -2.11
N PHE A 225 -17.20 -1.43 -2.10
CA PHE A 225 -18.02 -1.47 -3.31
C PHE A 225 -18.01 -0.16 -4.10
N VAL A 226 -18.20 0.99 -3.43
CA VAL A 226 -18.13 2.31 -4.09
C VAL A 226 -16.77 2.54 -4.72
N PHE A 227 -15.68 2.20 -4.04
CA PHE A 227 -14.34 2.31 -4.61
C PHE A 227 -14.15 1.36 -5.80
N VAL A 228 -14.63 0.12 -5.76
CA VAL A 228 -14.59 -0.81 -6.90
C VAL A 228 -15.33 -0.25 -8.12
N VAL A 229 -16.52 0.33 -7.94
CA VAL A 229 -17.28 0.93 -9.04
C VAL A 229 -16.53 2.14 -9.62
N MET A 230 -15.99 3.01 -8.76
CA MET A 230 -15.23 4.17 -9.20
C MET A 230 -13.92 3.79 -9.91
N THR A 231 -13.17 2.79 -9.42
CA THR A 231 -11.96 2.31 -10.09
C THR A 231 -12.28 1.69 -11.42
N PHE A 232 -13.37 0.94 -11.52
CA PHE A 232 -13.81 0.34 -12.78
C PHE A 232 -14.13 1.42 -13.81
N ILE A 233 -14.90 2.45 -13.45
CA ILE A 233 -15.20 3.59 -14.34
C ILE A 233 -13.90 4.26 -14.81
N VAL A 234 -12.98 4.59 -13.89
CA VAL A 234 -11.71 5.24 -14.25
C VAL A 234 -10.87 4.34 -15.16
N THR A 235 -10.82 3.04 -14.89
CA THR A 235 -10.09 2.06 -15.72
C THR A 235 -10.67 1.98 -17.13
N CYS A 236 -12.00 1.92 -17.26
CA CYS A 236 -12.67 1.92 -18.55
C CYS A 236 -12.43 3.22 -19.33
N VAL A 237 -12.53 4.37 -18.68
CA VAL A 237 -12.27 5.68 -19.30
C VAL A 237 -10.81 5.78 -19.75
N PHE A 238 -9.87 5.33 -18.93
CA PHE A 238 -8.44 5.34 -19.26
C PHE A 238 -8.13 4.40 -20.44
N ALA A 239 -8.63 3.16 -20.41
CA ALA A 239 -8.47 2.19 -21.49
C ALA A 239 -9.12 2.65 -22.80
N HIS A 240 -10.32 3.23 -22.72
CA HIS A 240 -11.01 3.80 -23.88
C HIS A 240 -10.22 4.96 -24.50
N SER A 241 -9.62 5.82 -23.66
CA SER A 241 -8.80 6.94 -24.11
C SER A 241 -7.52 6.48 -24.80
N LEU A 242 -6.91 5.39 -24.33
CA LEU A 242 -5.69 4.82 -24.91
C LEU A 242 -5.92 3.94 -26.14
N ARG A 243 -7.14 3.45 -26.38
CA ARG A 243 -7.48 2.61 -27.54
C ARG A 243 -7.09 3.25 -28.89
N LYS A 244 -7.05 4.59 -28.95
CA LYS A 244 -6.71 5.32 -30.16
C LYS A 244 -5.21 5.28 -30.50
N PHE A 245 -4.35 4.89 -29.56
CA PHE A 245 -2.90 4.85 -29.71
C PHE A 245 -2.38 3.41 -29.65
N SER A 246 -1.39 3.08 -30.49
CA SER A 246 -0.75 1.78 -30.47
C SER A 246 0.08 1.58 -29.18
N MET A 247 0.07 0.36 -28.62
CA MET A 247 0.83 -0.01 -27.41
C MET A 247 2.34 0.30 -27.50
N ARG A 248 2.88 0.40 -28.72
CA ARG A 248 4.30 0.71 -28.98
C ARG A 248 4.64 2.15 -28.59
N ASP A 249 3.71 3.06 -28.85
CA ASP A 249 3.89 4.51 -28.70
C ASP A 249 3.49 5.02 -27.31
N TRP A 250 2.99 4.11 -26.45
CA TRP A 250 2.67 4.42 -25.07
C TRP A 250 3.93 4.72 -24.26
N SER A 251 3.84 5.79 -23.47
CA SER A 251 4.84 6.11 -22.46
C SER A 251 4.93 5.02 -21.39
N ILE A 252 6.04 4.96 -20.67
CA ILE A 252 6.22 4.01 -19.57
C ILE A 252 5.17 4.19 -18.47
N GLU A 253 4.79 5.45 -18.20
CA GLU A 253 3.84 5.83 -17.16
C GLU A 253 2.47 5.30 -17.53
N GLN A 254 2.03 5.51 -18.78
CA GLN A 254 0.77 4.96 -19.30
C GLN A 254 0.75 3.42 -19.29
N LYS A 255 1.86 2.77 -19.66
CA LYS A 255 1.98 1.30 -19.61
C LYS A 255 1.79 0.78 -18.19
N TRP A 256 2.46 1.38 -17.20
CA TRP A 256 2.30 0.98 -15.80
C TRP A 256 0.92 1.34 -15.25
N MET A 257 0.35 2.50 -15.59
CA MET A 257 -1.02 2.84 -15.19
C MET A 257 -2.04 1.83 -15.73
N SER A 258 -1.84 1.30 -16.94
CA SER A 258 -2.67 0.25 -17.50
C SER A 258 -2.59 -1.09 -16.72
N VAL A 259 -1.50 -1.33 -16.00
CA VAL A 259 -1.33 -2.53 -15.14
C VAL A 259 -1.82 -2.25 -13.72
N LEU A 260 -1.54 -1.04 -13.20
CA LEU A 260 -1.81 -0.66 -11.82
C LEU A 260 -3.30 -0.39 -11.56
N LEU A 261 -4.05 0.09 -12.55
CA LEU A 261 -5.49 0.33 -12.41
C LEU A 261 -6.32 -0.97 -12.23
N PRO A 262 -6.13 -2.03 -13.05
CA PRO A 262 -6.73 -3.34 -12.77
C PRO A 262 -6.31 -3.91 -11.42
N LEU A 263 -5.05 -3.70 -11.01
CA LEU A 263 -4.56 -4.20 -9.73
C LEU A 263 -5.13 -3.42 -8.53
N LEU A 264 -5.43 -2.13 -8.70
CA LEU A 264 -6.17 -1.33 -7.71
C LEU A 264 -7.62 -1.83 -7.57
N LEU A 265 -8.23 -2.31 -8.66
CA LEU A 265 -9.55 -2.94 -8.57
C LEU A 265 -9.50 -4.21 -7.71
N LEU A 266 -8.44 -5.01 -7.82
CA LEU A 266 -8.22 -6.18 -6.95
C LEU A 266 -7.90 -5.78 -5.51
N TYR A 267 -7.19 -4.67 -5.29
CA TYR A 267 -6.92 -4.11 -3.95
C TYR A 267 -8.19 -3.69 -3.21
N ASN A 268 -9.19 -3.15 -3.92
CA ASN A 268 -10.48 -2.79 -3.33
C ASN A 268 -11.39 -4.02 -3.09
N ASP A 269 -10.91 -5.22 -3.42
CA ASP A 269 -11.54 -6.52 -3.21
C ASP A 269 -13.02 -6.61 -3.62
N PRO A 270 -13.32 -6.91 -4.91
CA PRO A 270 -14.69 -7.12 -5.36
C PRO A 270 -15.33 -8.38 -4.74
N PHE A 271 -14.53 -9.28 -4.15
CA PHE A 271 -14.99 -10.53 -3.55
C PHE A 271 -15.19 -10.40 -2.05
N PHE A 272 -15.00 -9.23 -1.45
CA PHE A 272 -15.16 -9.04 -0.01
C PHE A 272 -16.52 -9.53 0.53
N PRO A 273 -17.68 -9.26 -0.14
CA PRO A 273 -18.97 -9.80 0.32
C PRO A 273 -19.04 -11.32 0.36
N LEU A 274 -18.25 -12.02 -0.46
CA LEU A 274 -18.18 -13.48 -0.50
C LEU A 274 -17.64 -14.06 0.81
N SER A 275 -16.79 -13.31 1.52
CA SER A 275 -16.25 -13.73 2.83
C SER A 275 -17.34 -13.95 3.89
N PHE A 276 -18.47 -13.26 3.78
CA PHE A 276 -19.61 -13.41 4.70
C PHE A 276 -20.56 -14.54 4.30
N LEU A 277 -20.53 -14.94 3.02
CA LEU A 277 -21.37 -16.01 2.47
C LEU A 277 -20.70 -17.37 2.58
N VAL A 278 -19.38 -17.41 2.44
CA VAL A 278 -18.58 -18.63 2.47
C VAL A 278 -17.69 -18.62 3.70
N ASN A 279 -18.01 -19.49 4.65
CA ASN A 279 -17.23 -19.72 5.87
C ASN A 279 -15.93 -20.50 5.54
N SER A 280 -15.00 -19.84 4.86
CA SER A 280 -13.73 -20.41 4.43
C SER A 280 -12.58 -19.44 4.64
N TRP A 281 -11.39 -19.99 4.78
CA TRP A 281 -10.16 -19.21 4.89
C TRP A 281 -9.70 -18.56 3.58
N PHE A 282 -10.20 -19.08 2.46
CA PHE A 282 -9.73 -18.72 1.14
C PHE A 282 -9.98 -17.25 0.76
N PRO A 283 -11.19 -16.66 0.97
CA PRO A 283 -11.42 -15.24 0.68
C PRO A 283 -10.48 -14.30 1.45
N GLY A 284 -10.25 -14.56 2.74
CA GLY A 284 -9.34 -13.75 3.55
C GLY A 284 -7.88 -13.83 3.10
N ALA A 285 -7.41 -15.02 2.72
CA ALA A 285 -6.07 -15.19 2.18
C ALA A 285 -5.89 -14.50 0.81
N LEU A 286 -6.93 -14.53 -0.02
CA LEU A 286 -6.95 -13.88 -1.33
C LEU A 286 -6.95 -12.35 -1.22
N ASP A 287 -7.66 -11.76 -0.25
CA ASP A 287 -7.59 -10.31 0.04
C ASP A 287 -6.15 -9.91 0.42
N ALA A 288 -5.54 -10.61 1.37
CA ALA A 288 -4.15 -10.36 1.78
C ALA A 288 -3.15 -10.48 0.62
N PHE A 289 -3.35 -11.47 -0.27
CA PHE A 289 -2.53 -11.65 -1.46
C PHE A 289 -2.66 -10.49 -2.46
N PHE A 290 -3.89 -10.06 -2.77
CA PHE A 290 -4.12 -8.94 -3.68
C PHE A 290 -3.61 -7.62 -3.12
N GLN A 291 -3.78 -7.39 -1.82
CA GLN A 291 -3.24 -6.21 -1.16
C GLN A 291 -1.71 -6.16 -1.23
N ALA A 292 -1.04 -7.27 -0.91
CA ALA A 292 0.42 -7.36 -1.02
C ALA A 292 0.90 -7.17 -2.46
N LEU A 293 0.21 -7.76 -3.44
CA LEU A 293 0.54 -7.64 -4.86
C LEU A 293 0.43 -6.19 -5.33
N PHE A 294 -0.65 -5.49 -4.97
CA PHE A 294 -0.88 -4.09 -5.32
C PHE A 294 0.19 -3.16 -4.73
N LEU A 295 0.45 -3.27 -3.42
CA LEU A 295 1.45 -2.41 -2.76
C LEU A 295 2.83 -2.61 -3.36
N CYS A 296 3.24 -3.86 -3.59
CA CYS A 296 4.52 -4.15 -4.25
C CYS A 296 4.57 -3.63 -5.69
N ALA A 297 3.49 -3.75 -6.47
CA ALA A 297 3.43 -3.17 -7.81
C ALA A 297 3.51 -1.64 -7.81
N LEU A 298 2.94 -0.97 -6.80
CA LEU A 298 3.06 0.48 -6.61
C LEU A 298 4.50 0.88 -6.27
N LEU A 299 5.18 0.13 -5.40
CA LEU A 299 6.61 0.33 -5.11
C LEU A 299 7.49 0.12 -6.35
N LEU A 300 7.16 -0.87 -7.18
CA LEU A 300 7.84 -1.14 -8.46
C LEU A 300 7.59 0.01 -9.45
N PHE A 301 6.36 0.52 -9.53
CA PHE A 301 5.99 1.66 -10.37
C PHE A 301 6.86 2.88 -10.06
N TRP A 302 7.03 3.24 -8.77
CA TRP A 302 7.89 4.37 -8.39
C TRP A 302 9.33 4.19 -8.88
N LEU A 303 9.94 3.02 -8.65
CA LEU A 303 11.30 2.75 -9.14
C LEU A 303 11.39 2.80 -10.68
N CYS A 304 10.37 2.29 -11.36
CA CYS A 304 10.33 2.27 -12.82
C CYS A 304 10.19 3.67 -13.42
N VAL A 305 9.38 4.55 -12.84
CA VAL A 305 9.19 5.91 -13.36
C VAL A 305 10.43 6.77 -13.10
N TYR A 306 10.98 6.79 -11.89
CA TYR A 306 12.18 7.59 -11.59
C TYR A 306 13.37 7.17 -12.45
N HIS A 307 13.60 5.86 -12.60
CA HIS A 307 14.67 5.37 -13.46
C HIS A 307 14.38 5.59 -14.95
N SER A 308 13.11 5.58 -15.37
CA SER A 308 12.73 5.91 -16.75
C SER A 308 12.99 7.37 -17.11
N ILE A 309 12.77 8.29 -16.17
CA ILE A 309 13.04 9.72 -16.37
C ILE A 309 14.54 9.92 -16.62
N ARG A 310 15.39 9.16 -15.93
CA ARG A 310 16.85 9.17 -16.07
C ARG A 310 17.35 8.64 -17.42
N VAL A 311 16.91 7.45 -17.85
CA VAL A 311 17.48 6.74 -19.01
C VAL A 311 16.59 6.90 -20.25
N GLN A 312 16.91 7.90 -21.10
CA GLN A 312 16.26 8.14 -22.41
C GLN A 312 16.97 7.37 -23.56
N GLY A 313 17.14 6.05 -23.43
CA GLY A 313 17.83 5.20 -24.44
C GLY A 313 17.12 3.87 -24.74
N GLN A 314 17.69 3.04 -25.63
CA GLN A 314 17.19 1.68 -25.92
C GLN A 314 17.32 0.79 -24.67
N ARG A 315 16.17 0.52 -24.04
CA ARG A 315 16.09 -0.27 -22.81
C ARG A 315 16.10 -1.76 -23.16
N ARG A 316 17.14 -2.49 -22.76
CA ARG A 316 17.06 -3.95 -22.69
C ARG A 316 16.14 -4.33 -21.52
N LEU A 317 15.07 -5.08 -21.79
CA LEU A 317 14.07 -5.49 -20.79
C LEU A 317 14.72 -6.15 -19.56
N LEU A 318 15.71 -7.02 -19.79
CA LEU A 318 16.43 -7.72 -18.74
C LEU A 318 17.22 -6.79 -17.82
N THR A 319 18.14 -5.99 -18.36
CA THR A 319 19.00 -5.13 -17.52
C THR A 319 18.19 -4.02 -16.82
N PHE A 320 17.10 -3.55 -17.43
CA PHE A 320 16.30 -2.47 -16.88
C PHE A 320 15.32 -2.92 -15.78
N TYR A 321 14.63 -4.05 -15.97
CA TYR A 321 13.56 -4.50 -15.06
C TYR A 321 14.04 -5.53 -14.04
N LEU A 322 15.02 -6.40 -14.37
CA LEU A 322 15.37 -7.53 -13.52
C LEU A 322 15.89 -7.14 -12.13
N PRO A 323 16.81 -6.16 -11.97
CA PRO A 323 17.27 -5.76 -10.63
C PRO A 323 16.13 -5.18 -9.77
N LYS A 324 15.21 -4.43 -10.39
CA LYS A 324 14.06 -3.81 -9.70
C LYS A 324 13.03 -4.86 -9.28
N LEU A 325 12.73 -5.78 -10.19
CA LEU A 325 11.81 -6.88 -9.95
C LEU A 325 12.38 -7.85 -8.91
N LEU A 326 13.70 -8.04 -8.85
CA LEU A 326 14.33 -8.85 -7.81
C LEU A 326 14.14 -8.21 -6.43
N VAL A 327 14.48 -6.93 -6.26
CA VAL A 327 14.34 -6.24 -4.95
C VAL A 327 12.87 -6.24 -4.48
N VAL A 328 11.95 -5.81 -5.34
CA VAL A 328 10.54 -5.72 -4.98
C VAL A 328 9.86 -7.10 -4.91
N GLY A 329 10.27 -8.03 -5.77
CA GLY A 329 9.77 -9.40 -5.78
C GLY A 329 10.17 -10.17 -4.53
N LEU A 330 11.39 -9.99 -4.01
CA LEU A 330 11.80 -10.56 -2.72
C LEU A 330 10.98 -9.97 -1.57
N LEU A 331 10.71 -8.65 -1.60
CA LEU A 331 9.84 -8.01 -0.61
C LEU A 331 8.43 -8.60 -0.67
N TRP A 332 7.85 -8.76 -1.86
CA TRP A 332 6.54 -9.38 -2.05
C TRP A 332 6.49 -10.83 -1.56
N LEU A 333 7.48 -11.66 -1.94
CA LEU A 333 7.58 -13.05 -1.49
C LEU A 333 7.64 -13.13 0.04
N SER A 334 8.43 -12.26 0.68
CA SER A 334 8.53 -12.25 2.15
C SER A 334 7.22 -11.83 2.83
N ALA A 335 6.47 -10.87 2.26
CA ALA A 335 5.19 -10.43 2.79
C ALA A 335 4.10 -11.52 2.64
N VAL A 336 4.01 -12.14 1.46
CA VAL A 336 3.02 -13.19 1.17
C VAL A 336 3.30 -14.45 1.98
N THR A 337 4.56 -14.87 2.07
CA THR A 337 4.93 -16.05 2.87
C THR A 337 4.60 -15.84 4.35
N LEU A 338 4.87 -14.66 4.91
CA LEU A 338 4.47 -14.31 6.28
C LEU A 338 2.95 -14.32 6.47
N GLY A 339 2.19 -13.68 5.56
CA GLY A 339 0.72 -13.61 5.67
C GLY A 339 0.03 -14.97 5.56
N ILE A 340 0.41 -15.77 4.55
CA ILE A 340 -0.14 -17.12 4.38
C ILE A 340 0.28 -18.03 5.54
N TRP A 341 1.54 -17.97 5.97
CA TRP A 341 2.02 -18.77 7.09
C TRP A 341 1.27 -18.44 8.38
N GLN A 342 1.02 -17.15 8.65
CA GLN A 342 0.26 -16.71 9.82
C GLN A 342 -1.17 -17.26 9.77
N THR A 343 -1.90 -17.03 8.67
CA THR A 343 -3.29 -17.47 8.53
C THR A 343 -3.45 -18.99 8.63
N VAL A 344 -2.55 -19.77 8.05
CA VAL A 344 -2.60 -21.24 8.12
C VAL A 344 -2.38 -21.75 9.55
N ASN A 345 -1.44 -21.16 10.30
CA ASN A 345 -1.20 -21.59 11.68
C ASN A 345 -2.33 -21.17 12.62
N GLU A 346 -2.91 -19.98 12.42
CA GLU A 346 -4.09 -19.53 13.19
C GLU A 346 -5.32 -20.43 12.94
N LEU A 347 -5.45 -21.02 11.75
CA LEU A 347 -6.50 -21.99 11.44
C LEU A 347 -6.29 -23.34 12.12
N GLN A 348 -5.05 -23.81 12.19
CA GLN A 348 -4.72 -25.09 12.82
C GLN A 348 -4.81 -25.00 14.34
N ASP A 349 -4.38 -23.88 14.91
CA ASP A 349 -4.36 -23.64 16.34
C ASP A 349 -4.87 -22.22 16.65
N PRO A 350 -6.10 -22.07 17.14
CA PRO A 350 -6.68 -20.76 17.43
C PRO A 350 -6.06 -20.10 18.67
N THR A 351 -5.23 -20.83 19.43
CA THR A 351 -4.42 -20.27 20.52
C THR A 351 -3.03 -19.83 20.04
N TYR A 352 -2.74 -19.89 18.74
CA TYR A 352 -1.43 -19.51 18.21
C TYR A 352 -1.20 -17.99 18.26
N GLN A 353 -0.04 -17.57 18.76
CA GLN A 353 0.39 -16.18 18.73
C GLN A 353 1.76 -16.07 18.05
N TYR A 354 1.77 -15.53 16.83
CA TYR A 354 2.96 -15.44 15.98
C TYR A 354 4.16 -14.72 16.62
N LYS A 355 3.92 -13.76 17.55
CA LYS A 355 4.96 -13.01 18.26
C LYS A 355 5.80 -13.87 19.23
N VAL A 356 5.19 -14.88 19.85
CA VAL A 356 5.79 -15.66 20.95
C VAL A 356 6.13 -17.09 20.52
N ASP A 357 5.30 -17.68 19.65
CA ASP A 357 5.35 -19.10 19.34
C ASP A 357 6.33 -19.45 18.19
N ILE A 358 6.84 -18.46 17.44
CA ILE A 358 7.79 -18.66 16.35
C ILE A 358 9.20 -18.23 16.76
N GLN A 359 10.12 -19.18 16.86
CA GLN A 359 11.55 -18.89 17.13
C GLN A 359 12.24 -18.15 15.97
N ASN A 360 11.95 -18.51 14.71
CA ASN A 360 12.56 -17.92 13.52
C ASN A 360 11.95 -16.56 13.10
N PHE A 361 10.96 -16.06 13.83
CA PHE A 361 10.23 -14.86 13.48
C PHE A 361 11.11 -13.62 13.52
N GLN A 362 12.03 -13.56 14.49
CA GLN A 362 13.00 -12.47 14.58
C GLN A 362 13.91 -12.42 13.34
N GLY A 363 14.31 -13.57 12.80
CA GLY A 363 15.10 -13.65 11.57
C GLY A 363 14.33 -13.12 10.35
N MET A 364 13.08 -13.56 10.18
CA MET A 364 12.19 -13.06 9.11
C MET A 364 11.93 -11.56 9.23
N LYS A 365 11.73 -11.04 10.45
CA LYS A 365 11.56 -9.61 10.74
C LYS A 365 12.79 -8.80 10.33
N VAL A 366 13.98 -9.23 10.74
CA VAL A 366 15.24 -8.56 10.39
C VAL A 366 15.47 -8.60 8.89
N PHE A 367 15.23 -9.74 8.24
CA PHE A 367 15.33 -9.88 6.79
C PHE A 367 14.40 -8.92 6.05
N PHE A 368 13.13 -8.84 6.46
CA PHE A 368 12.16 -7.94 5.88
C PHE A 368 12.57 -6.46 6.03
N LEU A 369 12.99 -6.05 7.25
CA LEU A 369 13.45 -4.68 7.51
C LEU A 369 14.69 -4.32 6.69
N LEU A 370 15.61 -5.26 6.50
CA LEU A 370 16.80 -5.06 5.66
C LEU A 370 16.40 -4.82 4.20
N LEU A 371 15.47 -5.61 3.65
CA LEU A 371 14.97 -5.40 2.27
C LEU A 371 14.30 -4.04 2.10
N VAL A 372 13.49 -3.61 3.08
CA VAL A 372 12.87 -2.27 3.07
C VAL A 372 13.92 -1.17 3.13
N ALA A 373 14.95 -1.31 3.96
CA ALA A 373 16.03 -0.34 4.04
C ALA A 373 16.78 -0.21 2.71
N VAL A 374 17.12 -1.33 2.07
CA VAL A 374 17.74 -1.35 0.73
C VAL A 374 16.83 -0.68 -0.31
N TYR A 375 15.53 -0.94 -0.27
CA TYR A 375 14.56 -0.30 -1.15
C TYR A 375 14.53 1.22 -0.98
N VAL A 376 14.45 1.71 0.26
CA VAL A 376 14.39 3.16 0.56
C VAL A 376 15.68 3.85 0.12
N LEU A 377 16.84 3.25 0.39
CA LEU A 377 18.13 3.77 -0.08
C LEU A 377 18.19 3.82 -1.61
N TYR A 378 17.69 2.79 -2.29
CA TYR A 378 17.65 2.74 -3.75
C TYR A 378 16.69 3.81 -4.34
N LEU A 379 15.52 3.98 -3.74
CA LEU A 379 14.56 5.02 -4.14
C LEU A 379 15.18 6.42 -3.94
N LEU A 380 15.79 6.68 -2.78
CA LEU A 380 16.41 7.96 -2.47
C LEU A 380 17.57 8.28 -3.43
N PHE A 381 18.40 7.28 -3.73
CA PHE A 381 19.44 7.40 -4.77
C PHE A 381 18.86 7.80 -6.12
N LEU A 382 17.79 7.14 -6.58
CA LEU A 382 17.14 7.48 -7.85
C LEU A 382 16.54 8.89 -7.86
N VAL A 383 15.91 9.32 -6.77
CA VAL A 383 15.34 10.66 -6.65
C VAL A 383 16.44 11.73 -6.66
N LEU A 384 17.52 11.56 -5.88
CA LEU A 384 18.63 12.50 -5.85
C LEU A 384 19.33 12.60 -7.22
N CYS A 385 19.58 11.47 -7.87
CA CYS A 385 20.13 11.46 -9.22
C CYS A 385 19.19 12.16 -10.21
N ALA A 386 17.88 11.88 -10.15
CA ALA A 386 16.90 12.53 -11.01
C ALA A 386 16.90 14.06 -10.80
N CYS A 387 16.99 14.55 -9.57
CA CYS A 387 17.07 15.98 -9.27
C CYS A 387 18.39 16.63 -9.72
N SER A 388 19.52 15.91 -9.59
CA SER A 388 20.85 16.42 -9.98
C SER A 388 21.01 16.52 -11.48
N GLU A 389 20.57 15.50 -12.22
CA GLU A 389 20.67 15.46 -13.69
C GLU A 389 19.69 16.47 -14.35
N LEU A 390 18.59 16.82 -13.68
CA LEU A 390 17.60 17.78 -14.18
C LEU A 390 18.11 19.22 -14.30
N LYS A 391 19.16 19.60 -13.56
CA LYS A 391 19.78 20.93 -13.71
C LYS A 391 20.25 21.20 -15.13
N ASN A 392 20.41 20.15 -15.94
CA ASN A 392 20.94 20.23 -17.30
C ASN A 392 19.88 20.00 -18.39
N ALA A 393 18.59 19.77 -18.07
CA ALA A 393 17.53 19.48 -19.06
C ALA A 393 16.13 20.06 -18.69
N PRO A 394 15.65 21.14 -19.34
CA PRO A 394 14.44 21.87 -18.95
C PRO A 394 13.11 21.20 -19.32
N TYR A 395 13.02 20.36 -20.36
CA TYR A 395 11.75 19.76 -20.82
C TYR A 395 11.23 18.62 -19.92
N THR A 396 12.10 17.96 -19.15
CA THR A 396 11.77 16.89 -18.19
C THR A 396 11.29 17.41 -16.83
N ASP A 397 11.32 18.73 -16.63
CA ASP A 397 11.13 19.36 -15.33
C ASP A 397 9.68 19.27 -14.82
N LEU A 398 8.69 19.49 -15.70
CA LEU A 398 7.27 19.47 -15.31
C LEU A 398 6.79 18.05 -14.92
N ARG A 399 7.17 17.02 -15.68
CA ARG A 399 6.85 15.60 -15.40
C ARG A 399 7.41 15.18 -14.03
N LEU A 400 8.69 15.49 -13.79
CA LEU A 400 9.34 15.12 -12.54
C LEU A 400 8.82 15.93 -11.36
N LYS A 401 8.59 17.24 -11.50
CA LYS A 401 8.03 18.09 -10.43
C LYS A 401 6.63 17.64 -10.02
N PHE A 402 5.75 17.34 -10.97
CA PHE A 402 4.41 16.86 -10.65
C PHE A 402 4.44 15.51 -9.92
N LEU A 403 5.20 14.54 -10.48
CA LEU A 403 5.29 13.21 -9.88
C LEU A 403 5.97 13.24 -8.51
N THR A 404 7.08 13.97 -8.36
CA THR A 404 7.78 14.07 -7.07
C THR A 404 6.93 14.79 -6.03
N ALA A 405 6.25 15.88 -6.40
CA ALA A 405 5.36 16.58 -5.48
C ALA A 405 4.18 15.70 -5.03
N LEU A 406 3.52 15.01 -5.96
CA LEU A 406 2.39 14.14 -5.64
C LEU A 406 2.81 12.92 -4.82
N THR A 407 3.91 12.26 -5.19
CA THR A 407 4.42 11.09 -4.44
C THR A 407 4.93 11.48 -3.06
N LEU A 408 5.62 12.62 -2.92
CA LEU A 408 6.05 13.14 -1.62
C LEU A 408 4.85 13.51 -0.75
N LEU A 409 3.82 14.16 -1.31
CA LEU A 409 2.59 14.47 -0.60
C LEU A 409 1.92 13.20 -0.05
N VAL A 410 1.76 12.17 -0.89
CA VAL A 410 1.16 10.89 -0.48
C VAL A 410 2.02 10.15 0.55
N LEU A 411 3.35 10.20 0.42
CA LEU A 411 4.28 9.63 1.39
C LEU A 411 4.20 10.34 2.74
N VAL A 412 4.12 11.67 2.77
CA VAL A 412 3.99 12.43 4.02
C VAL A 412 2.66 12.09 4.70
N ILE A 413 1.55 12.07 3.96
CA ILE A 413 0.24 11.74 4.52
C ILE A 413 0.24 10.29 5.04
N SER A 414 0.82 9.33 4.32
CA SER A 414 0.89 7.94 4.78
C SER A 414 1.73 7.79 6.03
N VAL A 415 2.90 8.45 6.12
CA VAL A 415 3.72 8.46 7.34
C VAL A 415 2.98 9.07 8.52
N VAL A 416 2.22 10.15 8.32
CA VAL A 416 1.39 10.76 9.37
C VAL A 416 0.32 9.77 9.85
N ILE A 417 -0.39 9.09 8.95
CA ILE A 417 -1.40 8.07 9.31
C ILE A 417 -0.74 6.93 10.10
N LEU A 418 0.44 6.47 9.67
CA LEU A 418 1.19 5.40 10.35
C LEU A 418 1.66 5.82 11.75
N TYR A 419 2.12 7.06 11.90
CA TYR A 419 2.52 7.61 13.18
C TYR A 419 1.32 7.72 14.13
N LEU A 420 0.18 8.20 13.64
CA LEU A 420 -1.06 8.25 14.43
C LEU A 420 -1.55 6.85 14.83
N ARG A 421 -1.38 5.84 13.97
CA ARG A 421 -1.81 4.45 14.18
C ARG A 421 -0.94 3.70 15.19
N PHE A 422 0.38 3.78 15.06
CA PHE A 422 1.31 2.95 15.85
C PHE A 422 2.11 3.73 16.90
N GLY A 423 2.07 5.07 16.87
CA GLY A 423 2.85 5.93 17.76
C GLY A 423 4.36 5.67 17.65
N SER A 424 5.08 5.83 18.77
CA SER A 424 6.52 5.50 18.87
C SER A 424 6.80 3.99 18.89
N LYS A 425 5.78 3.14 18.97
CA LYS A 425 5.90 1.67 18.97
C LYS A 425 5.91 1.06 17.56
N ALA A 426 5.78 1.88 16.51
CA ALA A 426 5.79 1.46 15.11
C ALA A 426 7.03 0.65 14.68
N LEU A 427 8.18 0.88 15.34
CA LEU A 427 9.42 0.13 15.09
C LEU A 427 9.55 -1.14 15.95
N GLN A 428 8.78 -1.25 17.03
CA GLN A 428 8.86 -2.37 17.98
C GLN A 428 7.94 -3.52 17.58
N ASP A 429 6.70 -3.21 17.18
CA ASP A 429 5.71 -4.19 16.73
C ASP A 429 5.77 -4.44 15.22
N ASN A 430 5.21 -5.57 14.78
CA ASN A 430 5.38 -6.10 13.43
C ASN A 430 4.56 -5.32 12.41
N PHE A 431 5.11 -4.17 12.03
CA PHE A 431 4.57 -3.17 11.12
C PHE A 431 3.86 -3.77 9.90
N VAL A 432 4.41 -4.79 9.23
CA VAL A 432 3.90 -5.22 7.91
C VAL A 432 2.75 -6.22 7.93
N SER A 433 2.73 -7.17 8.86
CA SER A 433 1.57 -8.07 8.97
C SER A 433 0.36 -7.34 9.55
N GLU A 434 0.61 -6.37 10.43
CA GLU A 434 -0.44 -5.55 11.05
C GLU A 434 -0.94 -4.45 10.11
N LEU A 435 -0.07 -3.91 9.23
CA LEU A 435 -0.43 -2.86 8.25
C LEU A 435 -1.64 -3.24 7.40
N SER A 436 -1.77 -4.51 7.01
CA SER A 436 -2.84 -4.98 6.11
C SER A 436 -4.07 -5.56 6.80
N THR A 437 -4.02 -5.85 8.12
CA THR A 437 -5.04 -6.71 8.76
C THR A 437 -5.86 -6.06 9.89
N HIS A 438 -5.36 -5.03 10.58
CA HIS A 438 -6.07 -4.46 11.76
C HIS A 438 -6.13 -2.94 11.80
N TYR A 439 -7.26 -2.36 11.42
CA TYR A 439 -7.53 -0.93 11.61
C TYR A 439 -8.11 -0.68 13.01
N GLN A 440 -7.62 0.33 13.73
CA GLN A 440 -8.17 0.66 15.06
C GLN A 440 -9.40 1.57 14.93
N ASN A 441 -9.35 2.51 13.98
CA ASN A 441 -10.42 3.46 13.72
C ASN A 441 -10.94 3.40 12.28
N SER A 442 -12.24 3.63 12.10
CA SER A 442 -12.87 3.71 10.78
C SER A 442 -12.25 4.80 9.91
N ALA A 443 -11.81 5.90 10.53
CA ALA A 443 -11.08 6.97 9.85
C ALA A 443 -9.73 6.52 9.28
N GLU A 444 -9.00 5.66 9.97
CA GLU A 444 -7.71 5.14 9.49
C GLU A 444 -7.89 4.25 8.26
N PHE A 445 -8.88 3.36 8.30
CA PHE A 445 -9.26 2.52 7.16
C PHE A 445 -9.60 3.38 5.94
N LEU A 446 -10.58 4.27 6.08
CA LEU A 446 -11.09 5.03 4.94
C LEU A 446 -10.08 6.05 4.41
N SER A 447 -9.25 6.64 5.29
CA SER A 447 -8.18 7.55 4.87
C SER A 447 -7.09 6.83 4.08
N PHE A 448 -6.64 5.65 4.52
CA PHE A 448 -5.60 4.91 3.81
C PHE A 448 -6.09 4.40 2.45
N TYR A 449 -7.27 3.78 2.40
CA TYR A 449 -7.89 3.34 1.13
C TYR A 449 -8.20 4.52 0.21
N GLY A 450 -8.76 5.61 0.74
CA GLY A 450 -9.07 6.82 -0.01
C GLY A 450 -7.82 7.45 -0.60
N LEU A 451 -6.74 7.57 0.18
CA LEU A 451 -5.47 8.14 -0.26
C LEU A 451 -4.92 7.41 -1.49
N LEU A 452 -4.84 6.07 -1.44
CA LEU A 452 -4.31 5.26 -2.53
C LEU A 452 -5.20 5.30 -3.79
N ASN A 453 -6.52 5.24 -3.61
CA ASN A 453 -7.48 5.34 -4.72
C ASN A 453 -7.41 6.71 -5.41
N PHE A 454 -7.51 7.81 -4.65
CA PHE A 454 -7.46 9.16 -5.22
C PHE A 454 -6.08 9.48 -5.82
N TYR A 455 -5.00 8.96 -5.25
CA TYR A 455 -3.67 9.06 -5.84
C TYR A 455 -3.63 8.43 -7.24
N LEU A 456 -4.15 7.21 -7.42
CA LEU A 456 -4.16 6.60 -8.74
C LEU A 456 -5.17 7.21 -9.70
N TYR A 457 -6.29 7.75 -9.21
CA TYR A 457 -7.23 8.49 -10.06
C TYR A 457 -6.61 9.77 -10.59
N THR A 458 -5.88 10.51 -9.76
CA THR A 458 -5.18 11.72 -10.20
C THR A 458 -4.07 11.39 -11.19
N LEU A 459 -3.29 10.33 -10.95
CA LEU A 459 -2.31 9.85 -11.93
C LEU A 459 -2.95 9.39 -13.25
N ALA A 460 -4.05 8.63 -13.19
CA ALA A 460 -4.76 8.18 -14.39
C ALA A 460 -5.30 9.36 -15.20
N PHE A 461 -5.84 10.38 -14.53
CA PHE A 461 -6.30 11.60 -15.18
C PHE A 461 -5.16 12.37 -15.86
N VAL A 462 -4.05 12.57 -15.16
CA VAL A 462 -2.91 13.36 -15.67
C VAL A 462 -2.16 12.65 -16.79
N TYR A 463 -2.03 11.32 -16.71
CA TYR A 463 -1.36 10.51 -17.74
C TYR A 463 -2.26 10.07 -18.89
N SER A 464 -3.58 10.31 -18.80
CA SER A 464 -4.48 10.14 -19.94
C SER A 464 -4.07 11.06 -21.11
N PRO A 465 -4.31 10.67 -22.37
CA PRO A 465 -4.04 11.54 -23.52
C PRO A 465 -4.98 12.75 -23.54
N SER A 466 -4.50 13.89 -24.03
CA SER A 466 -5.35 15.09 -24.21
C SER A 466 -6.37 14.90 -25.35
N ARG A 467 -7.43 15.72 -25.42
CA ARG A 467 -8.41 15.65 -26.52
C ARG A 467 -7.81 16.06 -27.87
N SER A 468 -6.80 16.93 -27.88
CA SER A 468 -6.05 17.36 -29.08
C SER A 468 -4.93 16.39 -29.46
N ALA A 469 -4.61 15.40 -28.62
CA ALA A 469 -3.46 14.53 -28.76
C ALA A 469 -3.32 13.86 -30.13
N LEU A 470 -4.44 13.49 -30.75
CA LEU A 470 -4.45 12.88 -32.08
C LEU A 470 -4.11 13.86 -33.20
N TYR A 471 -4.61 15.09 -33.08
CA TYR A 471 -4.33 16.15 -34.04
C TYR A 471 -2.86 16.59 -33.91
N ASP A 472 -2.38 16.76 -32.68
CA ASP A 472 -0.99 17.10 -32.38
C ASP A 472 -0.02 16.00 -32.85
N SER A 473 -0.36 14.71 -32.67
CA SER A 473 0.47 13.61 -33.20
C SER A 473 0.49 13.58 -34.73
N GLN A 474 -0.66 13.76 -35.38
CA GLN A 474 -0.75 13.75 -36.85
C GLN A 474 -0.06 14.95 -37.50
N LEU A 475 -0.11 16.12 -36.86
CA LEU A 475 0.64 17.31 -37.29
C LEU A 475 2.15 17.13 -37.13
N LYS A 476 2.59 16.54 -36.01
CA LYS A 476 4.02 16.37 -35.71
C LYS A 476 4.67 15.25 -36.54
N ASP A 477 3.89 14.25 -36.94
CA ASP A 477 4.34 13.19 -37.86
C ASP A 477 4.44 13.65 -39.32
N ASN A 478 3.89 14.82 -39.69
CA ASN A 478 3.97 15.34 -41.05
C ASN A 478 5.31 16.11 -41.25
N PRO A 479 6.25 15.58 -42.05
CA PRO A 479 7.59 16.15 -42.20
C PRO A 479 7.59 17.58 -42.75
N ALA A 480 6.55 17.97 -43.51
CA ALA A 480 6.42 19.33 -44.03
C ALA A 480 6.07 20.35 -42.92
N PHE A 481 5.33 19.94 -41.89
CA PHE A 481 4.96 20.81 -40.76
C PHE A 481 5.98 20.75 -39.62
N SER A 482 6.67 19.63 -39.42
CA SER A 482 7.73 19.55 -38.41
C SER A 482 8.91 20.48 -38.72
N MET A 483 9.27 20.62 -40.01
CA MET A 483 10.33 21.54 -40.44
C MET A 483 9.95 23.03 -40.33
N LEU A 484 8.65 23.36 -40.36
CA LEU A 484 8.17 24.74 -40.20
C LEU A 484 8.04 25.14 -38.73
N ASN A 485 7.83 24.18 -37.83
CA ASN A 485 7.74 24.43 -36.39
C ASN A 485 9.11 24.40 -35.69
N ASP A 486 10.08 23.64 -36.23
CA ASP A 486 11.47 23.61 -35.73
C ASP A 486 12.20 24.96 -35.88
N SER A 487 11.69 25.89 -36.71
CA SER A 487 12.24 27.24 -36.83
C SER A 487 11.72 28.24 -35.78
N ASP A 488 10.60 27.94 -35.10
CA ASP A 488 9.93 28.87 -34.17
C ASP A 488 9.94 28.40 -32.69
N ASP A 489 10.43 27.19 -32.38
CA ASP A 489 10.47 26.64 -31.01
C ASP A 489 11.76 27.00 -30.22
N GLU A 490 12.69 27.79 -30.78
CA GLU A 490 13.69 28.49 -29.98
C GLU A 490 13.08 29.80 -29.44
N VAL A 491 12.89 29.87 -28.11
CA VAL A 491 12.45 31.04 -27.32
C VAL A 491 10.93 31.16 -27.07
N ILE A 492 10.39 30.29 -26.21
CA ILE A 492 9.23 30.64 -25.36
C ILE A 492 9.54 30.28 -23.91
N TYR A 493 10.46 31.02 -23.29
CA TYR A 493 10.43 31.36 -21.86
C TYR A 493 11.45 32.51 -21.64
N GLY A 494 11.03 33.71 -22.04
CA GLY A 494 11.70 34.98 -21.75
C GLY A 494 10.61 36.01 -21.47
N SER A 495 10.84 36.81 -20.44
CA SER A 495 9.90 37.77 -19.84
C SER A 495 9.39 38.86 -20.81
N ASP A 496 8.23 39.39 -20.42
CA ASP A 496 7.59 40.64 -20.84
C ASP A 496 6.67 40.59 -22.06
N TYR A 497 5.36 40.65 -21.76
CA TYR A 497 4.32 41.03 -22.70
C TYR A 497 4.45 42.55 -22.95
N GLU A 498 5.05 42.94 -24.07
CA GLU A 498 4.65 44.17 -24.74
C GLU A 498 3.75 43.83 -25.93
N GLU A 499 2.56 44.41 -25.91
CA GLU A 499 1.58 44.39 -26.99
C GLU A 499 2.20 44.95 -28.27
N MET A 500 2.24 44.15 -29.35
CA MET A 500 2.41 44.68 -30.70
C MET A 500 1.16 44.38 -31.55
N PRO A 501 0.66 45.36 -32.31
CA PRO A 501 -0.61 45.25 -33.02
C PRO A 501 -0.49 44.36 -34.25
N LEU A 502 -1.43 43.42 -34.39
CA LEU A 502 -1.61 42.56 -35.56
C LEU A 502 -1.80 43.41 -36.83
N GLN A 503 -0.83 43.36 -37.74
CA GLN A 503 -0.93 43.96 -39.07
C GLN A 503 -1.52 42.93 -40.05
N ASN A 504 -2.57 43.36 -40.75
CA ASN A 504 -3.40 42.63 -41.70
C ASN A 504 -2.65 41.70 -42.67
N GLY A 505 -2.99 40.40 -42.64
CA GLY A 505 -2.68 39.43 -43.69
C GLY A 505 -3.97 38.77 -44.20
N ARG A 506 -4.34 39.05 -45.44
CA ARG A 506 -5.57 38.62 -46.13
C ARG A 506 -5.77 37.09 -46.08
N ALA A 507 -6.90 36.67 -45.51
CA ALA A 507 -7.43 35.32 -45.67
C ALA A 507 -7.91 35.10 -47.11
N ILE A 508 -7.15 34.34 -47.90
CA ILE A 508 -7.67 33.75 -49.15
C ILE A 508 -8.48 32.51 -48.78
N LYS A 509 -9.79 32.69 -48.78
CA LYS A 509 -10.80 31.65 -48.61
C LYS A 509 -10.87 30.84 -49.91
N ALA A 510 -10.15 29.72 -49.98
CA ALA A 510 -10.32 28.75 -51.05
C ALA A 510 -11.64 27.99 -50.84
N SER A 511 -12.71 28.50 -51.44
CA SER A 511 -13.97 27.81 -51.60
C SER A 511 -13.80 26.67 -52.61
N ALA A 512 -13.90 25.43 -52.14
CA ALA A 512 -14.19 24.28 -52.99
C ALA A 512 -15.57 24.48 -53.63
N ARG A 513 -15.60 24.70 -54.93
CA ARG A 513 -16.77 24.45 -55.77
C ARG A 513 -16.39 23.38 -56.77
N HIS A 514 -17.05 22.24 -56.64
CA HIS A 514 -17.16 21.23 -57.69
C HIS A 514 -17.63 21.91 -58.98
N GLN A 515 -16.94 21.59 -60.08
CA GLN A 515 -17.26 22.03 -61.42
C GLN A 515 -17.63 20.77 -62.19
N ASP A 516 -18.94 20.53 -62.29
CA ASP A 516 -19.53 19.61 -63.27
C ASP A 516 -20.18 20.46 -64.37
N GLU A 517 -19.90 20.02 -65.61
CA GLU A 517 -20.61 20.23 -66.88
C GLU A 517 -20.59 21.60 -67.57
N SER A 518 -19.98 21.63 -68.77
CA SER A 518 -20.68 21.72 -70.08
C SER A 518 -19.62 21.90 -71.20
N GLU A 519 -19.40 20.89 -72.05
CA GLU A 519 -19.93 20.74 -73.43
C GLU A 519 -18.95 21.23 -74.53
N SER A 520 -18.56 20.33 -75.45
CA SER A 520 -18.82 20.45 -76.91
C SER A 520 -18.04 19.41 -77.75
N ASP A 521 -18.76 18.85 -78.73
CA ASP A 521 -18.37 18.12 -79.96
C ASP A 521 -18.11 16.60 -79.93
#